data_AF-A0A933NJ22-F1
#
_entry.id   AF-A0A933NJ22-F1
#
_cell.length_a   1.000
_cell.length_b   1.000
_cell.length_c   1.000
_cell.angle_alpha   90.00
_cell.angle_beta   90.00
_cell.angle_gamma   90.00
#
_symmetry.space_group_name_H-M   'P 1'
#
loop_
_entity.id
_entity.type
_entity.pdbx_description
1 polymer ?
#
loop_
_entity_poly.entity_id
_entity_poly.type
_entity_poly.pdbx_seq_one_letter_code
_entity_poly.pdbx_strand_id
1 'polypeptide(L)'
;MTKQNCWEFQNCGREPGGKNVDERGACPAAAAARADGINGGQMGGRACWAIAGTFSGGQPCGVVASTLSTCMDCEFYRLVLREERPHTKHANQITAVLGEAIGCRNQAADSRGPRS
;
A
#
# COMPACT_ATOMS: atom_id res chain seq x y z
N MET A 1 -20.99 10.09 4.39
CA MET A 1 -20.86 8.64 4.20
C MET A 1 -19.39 8.28 4.33
N THR A 2 -19.07 7.25 5.11
CA THR A 2 -17.70 6.74 5.23
C THR A 2 -17.34 6.00 3.95
N LYS A 3 -16.21 6.33 3.33
CA LYS A 3 -15.78 5.70 2.08
C LYS A 3 -15.02 4.40 2.38
N GLN A 4 -15.24 3.35 1.59
CA GLN A 4 -14.66 2.04 1.86
C GLN A 4 -13.16 2.00 1.56
N ASN A 5 -12.38 1.27 2.36
CA ASN A 5 -10.97 1.00 2.16
C ASN A 5 -10.75 -0.26 1.30
N CYS A 6 -9.54 -0.42 0.75
CA CYS A 6 -9.19 -1.55 -0.12
C CYS A 6 -9.46 -2.92 0.54
N TRP A 7 -9.19 -3.07 1.83
CA TRP A 7 -9.42 -4.32 2.56
C TRP A 7 -10.91 -4.63 2.76
N GLU A 8 -11.76 -3.61 2.89
CA GLU A 8 -13.22 -3.76 2.98
C GLU A 8 -13.80 -4.14 1.62
N PHE A 9 -13.34 -3.48 0.55
CA PHE A 9 -13.77 -3.75 -0.82
C PHE A 9 -13.37 -5.17 -1.28
N GLN A 10 -12.11 -5.55 -1.04
CA GLN A 10 -11.60 -6.87 -1.39
C GLN A 10 -12.00 -7.96 -0.38
N ASN A 11 -12.62 -7.58 0.75
CA ASN A 11 -12.96 -8.46 1.86
C ASN A 11 -11.81 -9.39 2.27
N CYS A 12 -10.60 -8.82 2.35
CA CYS A 12 -9.38 -9.63 2.49
C CYS A 12 -9.04 -10.00 3.94
N GLY A 13 -9.71 -9.40 4.93
CA GLY A 13 -9.54 -9.70 6.35
C GLY A 13 -8.19 -9.26 6.95
N ARG A 14 -7.46 -8.36 6.28
CA ARG A 14 -6.13 -7.87 6.69
C ARG A 14 -6.14 -6.42 7.20
N GLU A 15 -7.33 -5.91 7.50
CA GLU A 15 -7.55 -4.69 8.28
C GLU A 15 -6.92 -4.75 9.67
N PRO A 16 -6.75 -3.61 10.38
CA PRO A 16 -6.27 -3.63 11.75
C PRO A 16 -7.21 -4.49 12.63
N GLY A 17 -6.68 -5.55 13.24
CA GLY A 17 -7.48 -6.52 14.00
C GLY A 17 -8.32 -7.49 13.15
N GLY A 18 -8.07 -7.55 11.84
CA GLY A 18 -8.77 -8.45 10.92
C GLY A 18 -8.42 -9.92 11.13
N LYS A 19 -9.36 -10.81 10.77
CA LYS A 19 -9.26 -12.27 10.97
C LYS A 19 -8.05 -12.94 10.32
N ASN A 20 -7.47 -12.34 9.27
CA ASN A 20 -6.33 -12.89 8.54
C ASN A 20 -5.01 -12.21 8.91
N VAL A 21 -5.01 -11.30 9.90
CA VAL A 21 -3.78 -10.63 10.35
C VAL A 21 -2.81 -11.62 10.98
N ASP A 22 -3.30 -12.54 11.81
CA ASP A 22 -2.45 -13.50 12.51
C ASP A 22 -1.81 -14.52 11.55
N GLU A 23 -2.55 -14.94 10.51
CA GLU A 23 -2.07 -15.93 9.54
C GLU A 23 -1.26 -15.33 8.38
N ARG A 24 -1.63 -14.11 7.92
CA ARG A 24 -1.08 -13.52 6.68
C ARG A 24 -0.37 -12.18 6.90
N GLY A 25 -0.31 -11.71 8.14
CA GLY A 25 0.19 -10.40 8.53
C GLY A 25 -0.76 -9.26 8.18
N ALA A 26 -0.66 -8.15 8.92
CA ALA A 26 -1.42 -6.93 8.66
C ALA A 26 -1.14 -6.38 7.25
N CYS A 27 -2.15 -5.77 6.63
CA CYS A 27 -1.99 -5.11 5.34
C CYS A 27 -1.04 -3.90 5.49
N PRO A 28 -0.02 -3.73 4.62
CA PRO A 28 0.86 -2.56 4.70
C PRO A 28 0.12 -1.22 4.55
N ALA A 29 -0.96 -1.18 3.76
CA ALA A 29 -1.83 -0.02 3.71
C ALA A 29 -2.55 0.23 5.04
N ALA A 30 -2.94 -0.83 5.75
CA ALA A 30 -3.53 -0.72 7.09
C ALA A 30 -2.49 -0.40 8.18
N ALA A 31 -1.18 -0.35 7.85
CA ALA A 31 -0.12 0.07 8.77
C ALA A 31 0.40 1.49 8.46
N ALA A 32 0.07 2.04 7.30
CA ALA A 32 0.53 3.35 6.84
C ALA A 32 -0.26 4.50 7.48
N ALA A 33 -0.08 4.70 8.79
CA ALA A 33 -0.74 5.79 9.54
C ALA A 33 -0.45 7.19 8.96
N ARG A 34 0.71 7.38 8.33
CA ARG A 34 1.06 8.65 7.65
C ARG A 34 0.18 8.97 6.45
N ALA A 35 -0.45 7.96 5.85
CA ALA A 35 -1.39 8.15 4.75
C ALA A 35 -2.83 8.40 5.22
N ASP A 36 -3.08 8.43 6.53
CA ASP A 36 -4.44 8.59 7.05
C ASP A 36 -5.14 9.85 6.50
N GLY A 37 -6.40 9.68 6.10
CA GLY A 37 -7.21 10.71 5.46
C GLY A 37 -6.94 10.93 3.96
N ILE A 38 -5.91 10.30 3.37
CA ILE A 38 -5.67 10.38 1.93
C ILE A 38 -6.85 9.78 1.18
N ASN A 39 -7.38 10.52 0.20
CA ASN A 39 -8.54 10.12 -0.61
C ASN A 39 -9.76 9.77 0.26
N GLY A 40 -9.90 10.37 1.44
CA GLY A 40 -10.99 10.08 2.37
C GLY A 40 -10.97 8.67 2.96
N GLY A 41 -9.83 7.97 2.87
CA GLY A 41 -9.63 6.64 3.45
C GLY A 41 -9.02 6.69 4.85
N GLN A 42 -9.03 5.53 5.50
CA GLN A 42 -8.33 5.34 6.77
C GLN A 42 -6.92 4.80 6.49
N MET A 43 -5.91 5.38 7.16
CA MET A 43 -4.50 5.06 6.96
C MET A 43 -4.18 5.03 5.45
N GLY A 44 -3.60 3.96 4.94
CA GLY A 44 -3.33 3.78 3.51
C GLY A 44 -4.46 3.15 2.69
N GLY A 45 -5.65 2.95 3.25
CA GLY A 45 -6.71 2.13 2.67
C GLY A 45 -7.20 2.60 1.30
N ARG A 46 -7.12 3.91 1.02
CA ARG A 46 -7.42 4.53 -0.28
C ARG A 46 -6.18 5.10 -0.98
N ALA A 47 -5.03 4.55 -0.63
CA ALA A 47 -3.72 4.97 -1.13
C ALA A 47 -2.81 3.75 -1.39
N CYS A 48 -3.38 2.53 -1.40
CA CYS A 48 -2.63 1.28 -1.38
C CYS A 48 -1.70 1.08 -2.58
N TRP A 49 -2.01 1.68 -3.73
CA TRP A 49 -1.16 1.65 -4.94
C TRP A 49 0.15 2.41 -4.78
N ALA A 50 0.24 3.32 -3.80
CA ALA A 50 1.42 4.13 -3.53
C ALA A 50 2.20 3.66 -2.29
N ILE A 51 1.75 2.57 -1.65
CA ILE A 51 2.37 2.00 -0.46
C ILE A 51 3.11 0.73 -0.86
N ALA A 52 4.38 0.63 -0.47
CA ALA A 52 5.18 -0.56 -0.74
C ALA A 52 4.63 -1.77 0.02
N GLY A 53 4.62 -2.94 -0.61
CA GLY A 53 4.18 -4.20 0.01
C GLY A 53 2.67 -4.46 -0.05
N THR A 54 1.85 -3.54 -0.55
CA THR A 54 0.41 -3.77 -0.75
C THR A 54 0.11 -4.63 -2.00
N PHE A 55 0.30 -5.93 -1.84
CA PHE A 55 -0.14 -7.11 -2.62
C PHE A 55 -0.45 -7.05 -4.13
N SER A 56 0.09 -8.03 -4.87
CA SER A 56 -0.68 -8.90 -5.76
C SER A 56 0.00 -10.28 -5.88
N GLY A 57 -0.58 -11.33 -5.28
CA GLY A 57 -0.33 -12.72 -5.67
C GLY A 57 0.78 -13.54 -4.96
N GLY A 58 1.12 -13.25 -3.70
CA GLY A 58 1.88 -14.22 -2.88
C GLY A 58 3.41 -14.20 -2.98
N GLN A 59 4.02 -13.22 -3.64
CA GLN A 59 5.47 -13.02 -3.60
C GLN A 59 5.83 -11.65 -3.00
N PRO A 60 6.71 -11.57 -1.99
CA PRO A 60 7.22 -10.29 -1.50
C PRO A 60 7.98 -9.59 -2.63
N CYS A 61 7.64 -8.33 -2.88
CA CYS A 61 8.20 -7.56 -3.99
C CYS A 61 9.66 -7.16 -3.68
N GLY A 62 10.59 -7.97 -4.17
CA GLY A 62 11.99 -7.64 -4.42
C GLY A 62 12.31 -7.43 -5.90
N VAL A 63 11.29 -7.37 -6.78
CA VAL A 63 11.49 -7.19 -8.23
C VAL A 63 10.82 -5.90 -8.68
N VAL A 64 11.68 -4.94 -8.97
CA VAL A 64 11.39 -3.67 -9.63
C VAL A 64 10.82 -3.94 -11.02
N ALA A 65 9.51 -3.78 -11.23
CA ALA A 65 8.90 -3.30 -12.48
C ALA A 65 7.36 -3.22 -12.34
N SER A 66 6.76 -2.12 -12.81
CA SER A 66 5.31 -1.90 -13.03
C SER A 66 4.40 -1.47 -11.85
N THR A 67 4.86 -0.54 -11.00
CA THR A 67 4.16 0.05 -9.83
C THR A 67 2.94 0.95 -10.11
N LEU A 68 2.38 0.99 -11.32
CA LEU A 68 1.10 1.68 -11.59
C LEU A 68 0.19 0.90 -12.54
N SER A 69 0.77 0.20 -13.53
CA SER A 69 0.05 -0.52 -14.58
C SER A 69 -0.93 -1.54 -14.01
N THR A 70 -0.49 -2.40 -13.09
CA THR A 70 -1.36 -3.39 -12.43
C THR A 70 -2.41 -2.72 -11.54
N CYS A 71 -2.11 -1.54 -10.98
CA CYS A 71 -3.07 -0.77 -10.20
C CYS A 71 -4.13 -0.13 -11.09
N MET A 72 -3.82 0.24 -12.34
CA MET A 72 -4.81 0.76 -13.29
C MET A 72 -5.89 -0.27 -13.65
N ASP A 73 -5.60 -1.56 -13.49
CA ASP A 73 -6.55 -2.66 -13.65
C ASP A 73 -7.28 -3.06 -12.36
N CYS A 74 -6.87 -2.51 -11.22
CA CYS A 74 -7.54 -2.74 -9.95
C CYS A 74 -8.90 -2.02 -9.93
N GLU A 75 -9.98 -2.78 -9.72
CA GLU A 75 -11.34 -2.25 -9.64
C GLU A 75 -11.48 -1.21 -8.52
N PHE A 76 -10.85 -1.47 -7.37
CA PHE A 76 -10.85 -0.53 -6.25
C PHE A 76 -10.14 0.79 -6.59
N TYR A 77 -9.02 0.75 -7.31
CA TYR A 77 -8.34 1.97 -7.75
C TYR A 77 -9.25 2.82 -8.65
N ARG A 78 -9.93 2.18 -9.62
CA ARG A 78 -10.89 2.85 -10.50
C ARG A 78 -12.08 3.43 -9.73
N LEU A 79 -12.54 2.74 -8.69
CA LEU A 79 -13.58 3.22 -7.79
C LEU A 79 -13.13 4.50 -7.07
N VAL A 80 -11.96 4.48 -6.44
CA VAL A 80 -11.41 5.66 -5.72
C VAL A 80 -11.24 6.84 -6.67
N LEU A 81 -10.71 6.62 -7.88
CA LEU A 81 -10.61 7.67 -8.90
C LEU A 81 -11.98 8.26 -9.28
N ARG A 82 -13.05 7.46 -9.29
CA ARG A 82 -14.40 7.95 -9.61
C ARG A 82 -14.99 8.77 -8.46
N GLU A 83 -14.75 8.34 -7.22
CA GLU A 83 -15.32 8.96 -6.02
C GLU A 83 -14.58 10.21 -5.54
N GLU A 84 -13.28 10.33 -5.81
CA GLU A 84 -12.46 11.46 -5.34
C GLU A 84 -12.25 12.55 -6.40
N ARG A 85 -12.62 12.30 -7.66
CA ARG A 85 -12.48 13.31 -8.73
C ARG A 85 -13.27 14.58 -8.41
N PRO A 86 -12.69 15.77 -8.66
CA PRO A 86 -11.38 16.03 -9.28
C PRO A 86 -10.18 16.08 -8.29
N HIS A 87 -10.41 15.88 -7.00
CA HIS A 87 -9.43 16.13 -5.93
C HIS A 87 -8.58 14.90 -5.52
N THR A 88 -8.59 13.83 -6.33
CA THR A 88 -7.86 12.60 -6.03
C THR A 88 -6.37 12.85 -5.88
N LYS A 89 -5.76 12.35 -4.80
CA LYS A 89 -4.32 12.33 -4.60
C LYS A 89 -3.73 11.14 -5.35
N HIS A 90 -2.77 11.43 -6.22
CA HIS A 90 -2.07 10.43 -7.03
C HIS A 90 -0.78 9.95 -6.36
N ALA A 91 -0.16 8.90 -6.91
CA ALA A 91 0.98 8.22 -6.30
C ALA A 91 2.11 9.17 -5.90
N ASN A 92 2.47 10.14 -6.76
CA ASN A 92 3.49 11.15 -6.47
C ASN A 92 3.17 12.02 -5.24
N GLN A 93 1.91 12.41 -5.07
CA GLN A 93 1.46 13.21 -3.93
C GLN A 93 1.42 12.36 -2.65
N ILE A 94 1.07 11.08 -2.77
CA ILE A 94 1.02 10.16 -1.64
C ILE A 94 2.43 9.82 -1.15
N THR A 95 3.37 9.50 -2.07
CA THR A 95 4.76 9.19 -1.71
C THR A 95 5.45 10.37 -1.04
N ALA A 96 5.10 11.61 -1.44
CA ALA A 96 5.59 12.81 -0.78
C ALA A 96 5.16 12.89 0.70
N VAL A 97 3.94 12.46 1.03
CA VAL A 97 3.43 12.42 2.41
C VAL A 97 4.06 11.28 3.21
N LEU A 98 4.29 10.13 2.58
CA LEU A 98 4.87 8.97 3.25
C LEU A 98 6.36 9.18 3.61
N GLY A 99 7.05 10.08 2.89
CA GLY A 99 8.49 10.31 3.05
C GLY A 99 9.35 9.14 2.55
N GLU A 100 8.72 8.17 1.90
CA GLU A 100 9.35 7.03 1.27
C GLU A 100 9.55 7.39 -0.21
N ALA A 101 10.78 7.73 -0.58
CA ALA A 101 11.18 7.71 -1.98
C ALA A 101 10.87 6.32 -2.54
N ILE A 102 10.45 6.23 -3.80
CA ILE A 102 10.44 4.97 -4.55
C ILE A 102 11.88 4.45 -4.52
N GLY A 103 12.16 3.57 -3.57
CA GLY A 103 13.51 3.28 -3.15
C GLY A 103 13.48 1.94 -2.47
N CYS A 104 13.62 0.91 -3.27
CA CYS A 104 14.07 -0.40 -2.85
C CYS A 104 15.35 -0.20 -2.00
N ARG A 105 15.20 -0.06 -0.68
CA ARG A 105 16.33 -0.24 0.23
C ARG A 105 16.60 -1.73 0.24
N ASN A 106 17.53 -2.15 -0.59
CA ASN A 106 18.27 -3.39 -0.42
C ASN A 106 18.71 -3.45 1.05
N GLN A 107 18.01 -4.24 1.87
CA GLN A 107 18.58 -4.76 3.10
C GLN A 107 19.55 -5.87 2.70
N ALA A 108 20.68 -5.46 2.14
CA ALA A 108 21.92 -6.23 2.24
C ALA A 108 22.67 -5.68 3.47
N ALA A 109 22.07 -5.91 4.64
CA ALA A 109 22.75 -5.78 5.92
C ALA A 109 22.82 -7.19 6.49
N ASP A 110 23.91 -7.91 6.18
CA ASP A 110 24.78 -8.54 7.16
C ASP A 110 25.66 -9.61 6.50
N SER A 111 26.91 -9.23 6.19
CA SER A 111 28.04 -10.16 6.19
C SER A 111 29.35 -9.36 6.12
N ARG A 112 29.65 -8.61 7.17
CA ARG A 112 31.05 -8.29 7.49
C ARG A 112 31.47 -9.18 8.65
N GLY A 113 31.81 -10.42 8.32
CA GLY A 113 32.66 -11.23 9.22
C GLY A 113 34.01 -10.51 9.39
N PRO A 114 34.64 -10.58 10.58
CA PRO A 114 35.91 -9.93 10.81
C PRO A 114 36.98 -10.60 9.94
N ARG A 115 37.67 -9.79 9.14
CA ARG A 115 38.81 -10.20 8.34
C ARG A 115 39.96 -10.53 9.32
N SER A 116 40.38 -11.79 9.36
CA SER A 116 41.67 -12.22 9.93
C SER A 116 42.62 -12.53 8.78
#